data_AF-A0A812KNL4-F1
#
_entry.id   AF-A0A812KNL4-F1
#
_cell.length_a   1.000
_cell.length_b   1.000
_cell.length_c   1.000
_cell.angle_alpha   90.00
_cell.angle_beta   90.00
_cell.angle_gamma   90.00
#
_symmetry.space_group_name_H-M   'P 1'
#
loop_
_entity.id
_entity.type
_entity.pdbx_description
1 polymer ?
#
loop_
_entity_poly.entity_id
_entity_poly.type
_entity_poly.pdbx_seq_one_letter_code
_entity_poly.pdbx_strand_id
1 'polypeptide(L)'
;MALRTTLLLLATGAAAHNGTCPSSKTCGADAGSEAGLPCCQTSSTSFECCSSSEACIPKVGCRCAGEENLREYQGYSFEDYQQEFSKSYSAGELESRKAIFEANLRKVQAHNAEYRQGRHTWFMAMNELADLSEEEFGSKRATKLGPADGRPMLQLDAEDRKPNPTAMDWRSKGVVTPVKDQGGCGSCWAFSATETVESHYAIASGKLLTLSPQTYVDCVQNPHECGGTGGCEGATMELAFNLTISKGIALESAVPYLGRDESCPSYKAAVKAKSYVRLPINDASALETALATKGPMSVTVAADSWQLYGGGIFQGCSQGSSNTLDHGVQAVGYAKDYWLVRI
;
A
#
# COMPACT_ATOMS: atom_id res chain seq x y z
N MET A 1 -4.85 -1.23 23.80
CA MET A 1 -4.35 0.14 23.57
C MET A 1 -3.94 0.17 22.10
N ALA A 2 -4.84 0.66 21.25
CA ALA A 2 -4.75 0.47 19.80
C ALA A 2 -3.69 1.40 19.21
N LEU A 3 -2.75 0.83 18.46
CA LEU A 3 -1.76 1.54 17.67
C LEU A 3 -2.46 2.54 16.74
N ARG A 4 -1.92 3.77 16.68
CA ARG A 4 -2.36 4.80 15.74
C ARG A 4 -2.12 4.29 14.32
N THR A 5 -3.18 3.82 13.68
CA THR A 5 -3.20 3.47 12.27
C THR A 5 -3.03 4.75 11.46
N THR A 6 -1.91 4.88 10.75
CA THR A 6 -1.75 5.96 9.75
C THR A 6 -2.68 5.65 8.59
N LEU A 7 -3.88 6.22 8.68
CA LEU A 7 -4.96 6.16 7.72
C LEU A 7 -4.59 7.04 6.52
N LEU A 8 -4.31 6.45 5.36
CA LEU A 8 -4.10 7.22 4.13
C LEU A 8 -5.45 7.83 3.70
N LEU A 9 -5.63 9.14 3.92
CA LEU A 9 -6.92 9.80 3.76
C LEU A 9 -7.29 10.13 2.31
N LEU A 10 -8.56 9.82 2.05
CA LEU A 10 -9.52 10.26 1.03
C LEU A 10 -9.16 11.52 0.23
N ALA A 11 -9.36 11.45 -1.09
CA ALA A 11 -9.49 12.63 -1.94
C ALA A 11 -10.97 13.04 -2.02
N THR A 12 -11.34 14.16 -1.41
CA THR A 12 -12.40 15.00 -2.00
C THR A 12 -11.72 15.88 -3.02
N GLY A 13 -12.10 15.78 -4.29
CA GLY A 13 -11.48 16.55 -5.35
C GLY A 13 -12.01 17.99 -5.34
N ALA A 14 -11.14 18.96 -5.08
CA ALA A 14 -11.41 20.36 -5.42
C ALA A 14 -11.55 20.50 -6.95
N ALA A 15 -12.40 21.41 -7.41
CA ALA A 15 -12.56 21.66 -8.84
C ALA A 15 -11.27 22.25 -9.43
N ALA A 16 -10.81 21.70 -10.55
CA ALA A 16 -9.64 22.20 -11.26
C ALA A 16 -9.99 23.40 -12.16
N HIS A 17 -9.15 24.43 -12.09
CA HIS A 17 -9.26 25.66 -12.88
C HIS A 17 -8.12 25.76 -13.90
N ASN A 18 -8.40 26.36 -15.06
CA ASN A 18 -7.38 26.67 -16.06
C ASN A 18 -6.63 27.96 -15.70
N GLY A 19 -5.31 27.93 -15.82
CA GLY A 19 -4.42 29.07 -15.61
C GLY A 19 -3.33 28.81 -14.57
N THR A 20 -2.71 29.89 -14.14
CA THR A 20 -1.70 29.89 -13.07
C THR A 20 -2.25 30.53 -11.82
N CYS A 21 -1.82 30.05 -10.65
CA CYS A 21 -2.13 30.65 -9.39
C CYS A 21 -1.79 32.15 -9.38
N PRO A 22 -2.69 33.00 -8.85
CA PRO A 22 -2.40 34.42 -8.67
C PRO A 22 -1.14 34.63 -7.82
N SER A 23 -0.49 35.77 -7.99
CA SER A 23 0.69 36.15 -7.20
C SER A 23 0.43 36.19 -5.69
N SER A 24 -0.82 36.38 -5.28
CA SER A 24 -1.26 36.32 -3.88
C SER A 24 -1.27 34.90 -3.29
N LYS A 25 -1.08 33.85 -4.11
CA LYS A 25 -1.23 32.43 -3.73
C LYS A 25 -2.60 32.06 -3.16
N THR A 26 -3.62 32.85 -3.46
CA THR A 26 -5.01 32.64 -3.02
C THR A 26 -5.96 32.74 -4.20
N CYS A 27 -7.04 31.97 -4.17
CA CYS A 27 -8.08 31.98 -5.18
C CYS A 27 -9.02 33.20 -5.03
N GLY A 28 -9.40 33.77 -6.17
CA GLY A 28 -10.39 34.85 -6.26
C GLY A 28 -11.83 34.34 -6.31
N ALA A 29 -12.79 35.22 -6.04
CA ALA A 29 -14.23 34.90 -6.06
C ALA A 29 -14.73 34.39 -7.42
N ASP A 30 -14.03 34.73 -8.51
CA ASP A 30 -14.40 34.36 -9.88
C ASP A 30 -14.16 32.88 -10.21
N ALA A 31 -13.48 32.13 -9.32
CA ALA A 31 -13.23 30.70 -9.47
C ALA A 31 -14.42 29.82 -9.03
N GLY A 32 -15.56 30.39 -8.62
CA GLY A 32 -16.71 29.60 -8.15
C GLY A 32 -16.47 28.90 -6.80
N SER A 33 -15.41 29.28 -6.09
CA SER A 33 -15.06 28.85 -4.74
C SER A 33 -15.14 30.04 -3.76
N GLU A 34 -15.12 29.78 -2.45
CA GLU A 34 -14.98 30.86 -1.46
C GLU A 34 -13.71 31.69 -1.76
N ALA A 35 -13.82 33.02 -1.67
CA ALA A 35 -12.70 33.92 -1.90
C ALA A 35 -11.67 33.76 -0.78
N GLY A 36 -10.38 33.71 -1.13
CA GLY A 36 -9.30 33.62 -0.15
C GLY A 36 -8.81 32.20 0.18
N LEU A 37 -9.33 31.16 -0.48
CA LEU A 37 -8.79 29.81 -0.38
C LEU A 37 -7.35 29.71 -0.91
N PRO A 38 -6.46 28.90 -0.31
CA PRO A 38 -5.14 28.63 -0.86
C PRO A 38 -5.18 28.12 -2.30
N CYS A 39 -4.40 28.73 -3.18
CA CYS A 39 -4.29 28.30 -4.57
C CYS A 39 -3.17 27.26 -4.72
N CYS A 40 -3.48 26.13 -5.35
CA CYS A 40 -2.54 25.05 -5.58
C CYS A 40 -2.24 24.80 -7.05
N GLN A 41 -1.00 25.08 -7.46
CA GLN A 41 -0.58 24.88 -8.85
C GLN A 41 -0.42 23.38 -9.15
N THR A 42 -1.20 22.85 -10.10
CA THR A 42 -1.18 21.43 -10.50
C THR A 42 -0.42 21.19 -11.80
N SER A 43 -0.34 22.17 -12.70
CA SER A 43 0.51 22.10 -13.90
C SER A 43 0.97 23.49 -14.32
N SER A 44 1.58 23.67 -15.50
CA SER A 44 1.84 25.01 -16.04
C SER A 44 0.58 25.77 -16.44
N THR A 45 -0.56 25.06 -16.60
CA THR A 45 -1.81 25.65 -17.10
C THR A 45 -3.03 25.29 -16.24
N SER A 46 -2.85 24.73 -15.04
CA SER A 46 -3.95 24.39 -14.15
C SER A 46 -3.61 24.59 -12.68
N PHE A 47 -4.63 24.93 -11.90
CA PHE A 47 -4.57 25.04 -10.44
C PHE A 47 -5.87 24.57 -9.78
N GLU A 48 -5.84 24.30 -8.49
CA GLU A 48 -7.01 23.96 -7.65
C GLU A 48 -7.11 24.96 -6.48
N CYS A 49 -8.31 25.16 -5.94
CA CYS A 49 -8.56 26.00 -4.77
C CYS A 49 -8.84 25.13 -3.55
N CYS A 50 -7.92 25.11 -2.59
CA CYS A 50 -7.97 24.17 -1.48
C CYS A 50 -8.87 24.72 -0.38
N SER A 51 -9.81 23.92 0.09
CA SER A 51 -10.58 24.24 1.29
C SER A 51 -9.69 24.28 2.55
N SER A 52 -10.21 24.80 3.65
CA SER A 52 -9.50 24.83 4.94
C SER A 52 -9.12 23.43 5.46
N SER A 53 -9.79 22.39 4.97
CA SER A 53 -9.51 21.00 5.27
C SER A 53 -8.63 20.32 4.22
N GLU A 54 -7.95 21.08 3.34
CA GLU A 54 -7.11 20.56 2.26
C GLU A 54 -5.70 21.18 2.26
N ALA A 55 -4.67 20.37 2.02
CA ALA A 55 -3.30 20.81 1.78
C ALA A 55 -3.03 20.92 0.28
N CYS A 56 -2.26 21.94 -0.12
CA CYS A 56 -1.79 22.07 -1.49
C CYS A 56 -0.51 21.24 -1.68
N ILE A 57 -0.60 20.20 -2.52
CA ILE A 57 0.58 19.45 -2.97
C ILE A 57 0.98 19.97 -4.36
N PRO A 58 2.18 20.60 -4.52
CA PRO A 58 2.64 21.12 -5.80
C PRO A 58 2.61 20.05 -6.89
N LYS A 59 2.05 20.39 -8.05
CA LYS A 59 1.85 19.50 -9.22
C LYS A 59 0.83 18.37 -9.02
N VAL A 60 0.16 18.30 -7.88
CA VAL A 60 -0.81 17.24 -7.56
C VAL A 60 -2.20 17.81 -7.30
N GLY A 61 -2.32 18.90 -6.54
CA GLY A 61 -3.59 19.59 -6.25
C GLY A 61 -3.95 19.59 -4.78
N CYS A 62 -5.19 19.97 -4.50
CA CYS A 62 -5.78 20.02 -3.17
C CYS A 62 -6.17 18.63 -2.74
N ARG A 63 -5.66 18.19 -1.59
CA ARG A 63 -6.00 16.90 -0.99
C ARG A 63 -6.43 17.15 0.43
N CYS A 64 -7.38 16.37 0.94
CA CYS A 64 -7.77 16.46 2.34
C CYS A 64 -6.50 16.54 3.19
N ALA A 65 -6.39 17.59 3.99
CA ALA A 65 -5.49 17.71 5.12
C ALA A 65 -5.93 16.68 6.18
N GLY A 66 -5.89 15.39 5.82
CA GLY A 66 -5.40 14.42 6.78
C GLY A 66 -3.98 14.87 7.03
N GLU A 67 -3.70 15.35 8.24
CA GLU A 67 -2.42 15.89 8.69
C GLU A 67 -1.29 15.38 7.78
N GLU A 68 -0.74 16.25 6.93
CA GLU A 68 0.58 15.98 6.36
C GLU A 68 1.48 15.82 7.58
N ASN A 69 1.67 14.59 8.04
CA ASN A 69 2.54 14.25 9.16
C ASN A 69 4.01 14.34 8.72
N LEU A 70 4.34 15.34 7.91
CA LEU A 70 5.69 15.73 7.57
C LEU A 70 6.33 16.29 8.84
N ARG A 71 6.84 15.39 9.65
CA ARG A 71 7.53 15.72 10.89
C ARG A 71 8.95 16.19 10.56
N GLU A 72 9.35 17.29 11.19
CA GLU A 72 10.71 17.86 11.04
C GLU A 72 11.80 16.98 11.68
N TYR A 73 11.41 16.15 12.66
CA TYR A 73 12.30 15.29 13.46
C TYR A 73 13.48 16.03 14.11
N GLN A 74 13.35 17.35 14.33
CA GLN A 74 14.36 18.13 15.04
C GLN A 74 14.42 17.69 16.50
N GLY A 75 15.58 17.21 16.94
CA GLY A 75 15.76 16.68 18.29
C GLY A 75 15.11 15.31 18.55
N TYR A 76 14.62 14.63 17.50
CA TYR A 76 14.06 13.29 17.64
C TYR A 76 15.17 12.27 17.94
N SER A 77 15.14 11.71 19.14
CA SER A 77 16.15 10.79 19.66
C SER A 77 15.79 9.32 19.42
N PHE A 78 16.75 8.42 19.64
CA PHE A 78 16.48 6.98 19.60
C PHE A 78 15.57 6.56 20.76
N GLU A 79 15.69 7.23 21.91
CA GLU A 79 14.83 7.00 23.07
C GLU A 79 13.37 7.40 22.78
N ASP A 80 13.15 8.50 22.04
CA ASP A 80 11.81 8.88 21.57
C ASP A 80 11.23 7.82 20.63
N TYR A 81 12.05 7.34 19.68
CA TYR A 81 11.69 6.26 18.77
C TYR A 81 11.31 4.97 19.49
N GLN A 82 12.09 4.58 20.51
CA GLN A 82 11.80 3.41 21.31
C GLN A 82 10.46 3.53 22.04
N GLN A 83 10.14 4.71 22.58
CA GLN A 83 8.86 4.95 23.23
C GLN A 83 7.70 4.96 22.23
N GLU A 84 7.86 5.66 21.11
CA GLU A 84 6.83 5.83 20.08
C GLU A 84 6.42 4.50 19.44
N PHE A 85 7.39 3.65 19.13
CA PHE A 85 7.16 2.35 18.50
C PHE A 85 7.26 1.16 19.47
N SER A 86 7.30 1.44 20.78
CA SER A 86 7.38 0.42 21.84
C SER A 86 8.52 -0.60 21.62
N LYS A 87 9.69 -0.12 21.19
CA LYS A 87 10.86 -0.96 20.87
C LYS A 87 11.69 -1.24 22.12
N SER A 88 12.09 -2.50 22.25
CA SER A 88 13.01 -2.96 23.30
C SER A 88 14.10 -3.82 22.67
N TYR A 89 15.35 -3.60 23.07
CA TYR A 89 16.51 -4.28 22.49
C TYR A 89 17.35 -4.93 23.58
N SER A 90 18.02 -6.03 23.22
CA SER A 90 19.06 -6.59 24.08
C SER A 90 20.30 -5.70 24.09
N ALA A 91 21.14 -5.82 25.12
CA ALA A 91 22.39 -5.06 25.22
C ALA A 91 23.33 -5.29 24.02
N GLY A 92 23.26 -6.46 23.37
CA GLY A 92 24.06 -6.78 22.19
C GLY A 92 23.56 -6.14 20.89
N GLU A 93 22.29 -5.72 20.83
CA GLU A 93 21.67 -5.15 19.62
C GLU A 93 21.49 -3.63 19.70
N LEU A 94 21.51 -3.06 20.91
CA LEU A 94 21.16 -1.66 21.14
C LEU A 94 21.98 -0.70 20.26
N GLU A 95 23.31 -0.88 20.24
CA GLU A 95 24.22 -0.01 19.49
C GLU A 95 24.03 -0.13 17.97
N SER A 96 23.80 -1.34 17.45
CA SER A 96 23.57 -1.54 16.02
C SER A 96 22.22 -0.95 15.58
N ARG A 97 21.15 -1.17 16.36
CA ARG A 97 19.82 -0.62 16.11
C ARG A 97 19.82 0.90 16.15
N LYS A 98 20.54 1.49 17.11
CA LYS A 98 20.73 2.94 17.21
C LYS A 98 21.46 3.50 15.99
N ALA A 99 22.55 2.87 15.55
CA ALA A 99 23.30 3.31 14.39
C ALA A 99 22.46 3.26 13.10
N ILE A 100 21.65 2.22 12.91
CA ILE A 100 20.72 2.09 11.78
C ILE A 100 19.64 3.18 11.84
N PHE A 101 19.03 3.37 13.01
CA PHE A 101 18.05 4.43 13.23
C PHE A 101 18.62 5.81 12.87
N GLU A 102 19.82 6.15 13.33
CA GLU A 102 20.47 7.44 13.05
C GLU A 102 20.80 7.61 11.56
N ALA A 103 21.13 6.54 10.84
CA ALA A 103 21.32 6.56 9.40
C ALA A 103 20.00 6.82 8.66
N ASN A 104 18.93 6.11 9.02
CA ASN A 104 17.61 6.28 8.43
C ASN A 104 16.99 7.64 8.76
N LEU A 105 17.21 8.17 9.96
CA LEU A 105 16.79 9.51 10.35
C LEU A 105 17.44 10.59 9.46
N ARG A 106 18.75 10.48 9.21
CA ARG A 106 19.44 11.39 8.27
C ARG A 106 18.91 11.27 6.85
N LYS A 107 18.60 10.04 6.39
CA LYS A 107 17.97 9.78 5.09
C LYS A 107 16.61 10.48 4.96
N VAL A 108 15.76 10.32 5.97
CA VAL A 108 14.43 10.97 6.06
C VAL A 108 14.56 12.49 6.04
N GLN A 109 15.44 13.07 6.87
CA GLN A 109 15.64 14.52 6.93
C GLN A 109 16.12 15.09 5.59
N ALA A 110 17.07 14.42 4.93
CA ALA A 110 17.59 14.84 3.63
C ALA A 110 16.52 14.77 2.53
N HIS A 111 15.79 13.65 2.42
CA HIS A 111 14.69 13.48 1.47
C HIS A 111 13.59 14.53 1.68
N ASN A 112 13.20 14.76 2.93
CA ASN A 112 12.15 15.72 3.26
C ASN A 112 12.59 17.18 3.00
N ALA A 113 13.88 17.49 3.10
CA ALA A 113 14.40 18.80 2.71
C ALA A 113 14.27 19.03 1.19
N GLU A 114 14.42 17.99 0.37
CA GLU A 114 14.19 18.03 -1.08
C GLU A 114 12.70 18.06 -1.44
N TYR A 115 11.86 17.30 -0.73
CA TYR A 115 10.40 17.34 -0.84
C TYR A 115 9.86 18.76 -0.66
N ARG A 116 10.30 19.48 0.39
CA ARG A 116 9.90 20.88 0.64
C ARG A 116 10.31 21.85 -0.49
N GLN A 117 11.31 21.48 -1.29
CA GLN A 117 11.73 22.26 -2.47
C GLN A 117 10.95 21.87 -3.73
N GLY A 118 9.95 20.98 -3.63
CA GLY A 118 9.16 20.48 -4.75
C GLY A 118 9.93 19.55 -5.69
N ARG A 119 11.05 18.96 -5.22
CA ARG A 119 11.86 18.01 -6.01
C ARG A 119 11.27 16.59 -6.02
N HIS A 120 10.48 16.26 -5.01
CA HIS A 120 9.78 14.98 -4.87
C HIS A 120 8.28 15.21 -4.68
N THR A 121 7.47 14.24 -5.09
CA THR A 121 6.01 14.22 -4.88
C THR A 121 5.59 13.44 -3.63
N TRP A 122 6.57 12.95 -2.85
CA TRP A 122 6.36 12.16 -1.64
C TRP A 122 7.40 12.48 -0.59
N PHE A 123 7.09 12.17 0.66
CA PHE A 123 7.97 12.38 1.81
C PHE A 123 8.23 11.07 2.56
N MET A 124 9.36 11.04 3.27
CA MET A 124 9.72 9.94 4.15
C MET A 124 9.26 10.21 5.58
N ALA A 125 8.98 9.15 6.33
CA ALA A 125 8.70 9.20 7.76
C ALA A 125 9.50 8.13 8.50
N MET A 126 9.90 8.45 9.72
CA MET A 126 10.34 7.45 10.69
C MET A 126 9.10 6.62 11.09
N ASN A 127 9.18 5.32 10.87
CA ASN A 127 8.16 4.34 11.19
C ASN A 127 8.81 3.16 11.95
N GLU A 128 8.02 2.15 12.32
CA GLU A 128 8.46 0.97 13.05
C GLU A 128 9.54 0.13 12.33
N LEU A 129 9.86 0.43 11.07
CA LEU A 129 10.89 -0.24 10.28
C LEU A 129 12.20 0.56 10.24
N ALA A 130 12.25 1.75 10.86
CA ALA A 130 13.39 2.65 10.75
C ALA A 130 14.65 2.19 11.51
N ASP A 131 14.55 1.15 12.35
CA ASP A 131 15.67 0.47 13.00
C ASP A 131 16.19 -0.75 12.22
N LEU A 132 15.73 -0.94 10.98
CA LEU A 132 16.16 -2.02 10.10
C LEU A 132 17.08 -1.52 9.00
N SER A 133 18.13 -2.28 8.70
CA SER A 133 18.97 -2.05 7.54
C SER A 133 18.20 -2.36 6.25
N GLU A 134 18.72 -1.92 5.09
CA GLU A 134 18.12 -2.26 3.79
C GLU A 134 18.11 -3.79 3.55
N GLU A 135 19.10 -4.51 4.06
CA GLU A 135 19.19 -5.98 4.02
C GLU A 135 18.11 -6.63 4.90
N GLU A 136 17.95 -6.15 6.15
CA GLU A 136 16.92 -6.64 7.07
C GLU A 136 15.50 -6.29 6.62
N PHE A 137 15.32 -5.14 5.99
CA PHE A 137 14.05 -4.81 5.35
C PHE A 137 13.82 -5.66 4.10
N GLY A 138 14.88 -6.00 3.37
CA GLY A 138 14.86 -6.92 2.23
C GLY A 138 14.41 -8.32 2.59
N SER A 139 14.82 -8.87 3.73
CA SER A 139 14.40 -10.21 4.17
C SER A 139 12.92 -10.31 4.56
N LYS A 140 12.23 -9.18 4.75
CA LYS A 140 10.77 -9.14 4.95
C LYS A 140 9.97 -9.20 3.63
N ARG A 141 10.65 -9.20 2.49
CA ARG A 141 10.07 -9.24 1.15
C ARG A 141 10.35 -10.59 0.48
N ALA A 142 9.51 -10.97 -0.48
CA ALA A 142 9.70 -12.20 -1.24
C ALA A 142 10.92 -12.06 -2.17
N THR A 143 11.75 -13.08 -2.26
CA THR A 143 13.08 -12.97 -2.91
C THR A 143 13.06 -13.26 -4.41
N LYS A 144 11.96 -13.79 -4.96
CA LYS A 144 11.87 -14.21 -6.39
C LYS A 144 10.45 -14.11 -6.92
N LEU A 145 10.30 -13.86 -8.22
CA LEU A 145 9.04 -14.08 -8.94
C LEU A 145 8.94 -15.54 -9.34
N GLY A 146 7.81 -16.19 -9.02
CA GLY A 146 7.45 -17.48 -9.60
C GLY A 146 6.98 -17.32 -11.05
N PRO A 147 7.15 -18.34 -11.91
CA PRO A 147 6.62 -18.30 -13.27
C PRO A 147 5.09 -18.14 -13.25
N ALA A 148 4.58 -17.47 -14.27
CA ALA A 148 3.16 -17.36 -14.57
C ALA A 148 2.52 -18.77 -14.63
N ASP A 149 1.52 -19.03 -13.80
CA ASP A 149 0.73 -20.26 -13.92
C ASP A 149 -0.21 -20.18 -15.13
N GLY A 150 -0.58 -21.33 -15.71
CA GLY A 150 -1.40 -21.43 -16.92
C GLY A 150 -2.87 -21.04 -16.74
N ARG A 151 -3.20 -20.21 -15.75
CA ARG A 151 -4.56 -19.75 -15.43
C ARG A 151 -5.08 -18.78 -16.49
N PRO A 152 -6.41 -18.73 -16.69
CA PRO A 152 -7.01 -17.87 -17.70
C PRO A 152 -6.81 -16.38 -17.36
N MET A 153 -6.53 -15.61 -18.40
CA MET A 153 -6.51 -14.16 -18.35
C MET A 153 -7.96 -13.64 -18.25
N LEU A 154 -8.17 -12.58 -17.47
CA LEU A 154 -9.43 -11.86 -17.42
C LEU A 154 -9.77 -11.40 -18.84
N GLN A 155 -10.93 -11.81 -19.32
CA GLN A 155 -11.49 -11.29 -20.55
C GLN A 155 -12.39 -10.11 -20.20
N LEU A 156 -11.97 -8.92 -20.59
CA LEU A 156 -12.78 -7.71 -20.47
C LEU A 156 -13.88 -7.72 -21.54
N ASP A 157 -15.13 -7.52 -21.14
CA ASP A 157 -16.28 -7.53 -22.03
C ASP A 157 -16.56 -6.15 -22.65
N ALA A 158 -17.68 -6.01 -23.37
CA ALA A 158 -18.06 -4.75 -24.01
C ALA A 158 -18.47 -3.65 -23.01
N GLU A 159 -18.97 -4.02 -21.83
CA GLU A 159 -19.30 -3.08 -20.76
C GLU A 159 -18.03 -2.55 -20.07
N ASP A 160 -17.01 -3.39 -19.97
CA ASP A 160 -15.67 -3.03 -19.48
C ASP A 160 -14.91 -2.08 -20.44
N ARG A 161 -15.40 -1.86 -21.66
CA ARG A 161 -14.81 -0.92 -22.66
C ARG A 161 -15.39 0.50 -22.57
N LYS A 162 -16.31 0.75 -21.64
CA LYS A 162 -16.79 2.12 -21.35
C LYS A 162 -15.65 2.93 -20.72
N PRO A 163 -15.63 4.27 -20.88
CA PRO A 163 -14.68 5.10 -20.16
C PRO A 163 -14.79 4.85 -18.65
N ASN A 164 -13.66 4.50 -18.04
CA ASN A 164 -13.59 4.31 -16.60
C ASN A 164 -13.82 5.65 -15.87
N PRO A 165 -14.32 5.63 -14.63
CA PRO A 165 -14.29 6.80 -13.76
C PRO A 165 -12.86 7.35 -13.63
N THR A 166 -12.70 8.66 -13.48
CA THR A 166 -11.37 9.30 -13.35
C THR A 166 -10.66 8.94 -12.04
N ALA A 167 -11.39 8.43 -11.05
CA ALA A 167 -10.86 7.89 -9.82
C ALA A 167 -11.80 6.83 -9.24
N MET A 168 -11.23 5.87 -8.52
CA MET A 168 -11.93 4.81 -7.81
C MET A 168 -11.23 4.54 -6.48
N ASP A 169 -12.01 4.37 -5.41
CA ASP A 169 -11.51 4.01 -4.09
C ASP A 169 -12.47 3.00 -3.43
N TRP A 170 -12.03 1.76 -3.29
CA TRP A 170 -12.84 0.69 -2.69
C TRP A 170 -12.97 0.82 -1.16
N ARG A 171 -12.12 1.62 -0.50
CA ARG A 171 -12.21 1.86 0.94
C ARG A 171 -13.51 2.57 1.29
N SER A 172 -13.94 3.52 0.45
CA SER A 172 -15.21 4.23 0.63
C SER A 172 -16.44 3.36 0.37
N LYS A 173 -16.26 2.12 -0.11
CA LYS A 173 -17.34 1.16 -0.38
C LYS A 173 -17.55 0.17 0.77
N GLY A 174 -16.74 0.23 1.83
CA GLY A 174 -16.88 -0.65 2.99
C GLY A 174 -16.53 -2.12 2.71
N VAL A 175 -15.71 -2.38 1.68
CA VAL A 175 -15.28 -3.74 1.29
C VAL A 175 -13.82 -4.02 1.62
N VAL A 176 -13.12 -3.09 2.26
CA VAL A 176 -11.70 -3.23 2.62
C VAL A 176 -11.57 -3.27 4.14
N THR A 177 -10.90 -4.30 4.67
CA THR A 177 -10.63 -4.45 6.12
C THR A 177 -9.58 -3.45 6.62
N PRO A 178 -9.45 -3.23 7.94
CA PRO A 178 -8.31 -2.51 8.51
C PRO A 178 -6.97 -3.09 8.04
N VAL A 179 -5.94 -2.25 7.90
CA VAL A 179 -4.57 -2.66 7.55
C VAL A 179 -4.06 -3.70 8.56
N LYS A 180 -3.35 -4.72 8.07
CA LYS A 180 -2.77 -5.78 8.89
C LYS A 180 -1.24 -5.65 8.88
N ASP A 181 -0.55 -6.40 9.73
CA ASP A 181 0.92 -6.34 9.86
C ASP A 181 1.52 -7.75 9.69
N GLN A 182 2.40 -7.92 8.69
CA GLN A 182 3.13 -9.17 8.44
C GLN A 182 4.38 -9.34 9.33
N GLY A 183 4.79 -8.30 10.05
CA GLY A 183 5.90 -8.31 10.97
C GLY A 183 7.23 -8.75 10.34
N GLY A 184 7.83 -9.80 10.90
CA GLY A 184 9.13 -10.36 10.49
C GLY A 184 9.10 -11.32 9.32
N CYS A 185 7.92 -11.75 8.90
CA CYS A 185 7.73 -12.87 8.00
C CYS A 185 7.51 -12.38 6.57
N GLY A 186 8.18 -12.95 5.57
CA GLY A 186 8.04 -12.67 4.13
C GLY A 186 6.71 -13.16 3.53
N SER A 187 5.61 -12.93 4.24
CA SER A 187 4.27 -13.43 3.94
C SER A 187 3.38 -12.42 3.22
N CYS A 188 3.95 -11.35 2.64
CA CYS A 188 3.21 -10.34 1.85
C CYS A 188 2.24 -10.97 0.82
N TRP A 189 2.64 -12.08 0.20
CA TRP A 189 1.80 -12.87 -0.71
C TRP A 189 0.52 -13.40 -0.05
N ALA A 190 0.60 -13.86 1.20
CA ALA A 190 -0.55 -14.35 1.96
C ALA A 190 -1.48 -13.19 2.32
N PHE A 191 -0.94 -12.04 2.74
CA PHE A 191 -1.73 -10.85 3.06
C PHE A 191 -2.46 -10.31 1.83
N SER A 192 -1.73 -10.08 0.73
CA SER A 192 -2.32 -9.60 -0.53
C SER A 192 -3.46 -10.51 -1.01
N ALA A 193 -3.26 -11.83 -0.96
CA ALA A 193 -4.31 -12.79 -1.33
C ALA A 193 -5.49 -12.75 -0.36
N THR A 194 -5.24 -12.71 0.95
CA THR A 194 -6.27 -12.67 2.00
C THR A 194 -7.16 -11.45 1.80
N GLU A 195 -6.57 -10.28 1.65
CA GLU A 195 -7.28 -9.01 1.51
C GLU A 195 -8.10 -8.95 0.23
N THR A 196 -7.59 -9.55 -0.85
CA THR A 196 -8.35 -9.69 -2.10
C THR A 196 -9.55 -10.62 -1.90
N VAL A 197 -9.40 -11.75 -1.24
CA VAL A 197 -10.52 -12.66 -0.94
C VAL A 197 -11.55 -11.99 -0.02
N GLU A 198 -11.13 -11.25 1.00
CA GLU A 198 -12.01 -10.47 1.88
C GLU A 198 -12.85 -9.46 1.07
N SER A 199 -12.20 -8.70 0.19
CA SER A 199 -12.87 -7.67 -0.60
C SER A 199 -13.88 -8.26 -1.57
N HIS A 200 -13.50 -9.31 -2.30
CA HIS A 200 -14.41 -9.98 -3.25
C HIS A 200 -15.55 -10.71 -2.52
N TYR A 201 -15.31 -11.26 -1.33
CA TYR A 201 -16.38 -11.81 -0.50
C TYR A 201 -17.34 -10.72 -0.02
N ALA A 202 -16.84 -9.57 0.40
CA ALA A 202 -17.66 -8.44 0.82
C ALA A 202 -18.50 -7.89 -0.33
N ILE A 203 -17.92 -7.75 -1.53
CA ILE A 203 -18.65 -7.34 -2.75
C ILE A 203 -19.77 -8.35 -3.07
N ALA A 204 -19.50 -9.65 -3.00
CA ALA A 204 -20.46 -10.68 -3.39
C ALA A 204 -21.56 -10.94 -2.34
N SER A 205 -21.25 -10.78 -1.05
CA SER A 205 -22.14 -11.19 0.06
C SER A 205 -22.72 -10.03 0.87
N GLY A 206 -22.16 -8.83 0.73
CA GLY A 206 -22.44 -7.68 1.60
C GLY A 206 -21.88 -7.80 3.02
N LYS A 207 -21.01 -8.81 3.29
CA LYS A 207 -20.41 -9.03 4.61
C LYS A 207 -18.89 -8.92 4.53
N LEU A 208 -18.33 -8.01 5.32
CA LEU A 208 -16.89 -7.89 5.48
C LEU A 208 -16.41 -8.83 6.60
N LEU A 209 -15.58 -9.81 6.24
CA LEU A 209 -14.96 -10.74 7.18
C LEU A 209 -13.47 -10.44 7.28
N THR A 210 -12.88 -10.69 8.46
CA THR A 210 -11.43 -10.72 8.64
C THR A 210 -10.96 -12.17 8.54
N LEU A 211 -10.24 -12.46 7.47
CA LEU A 211 -9.72 -13.80 7.13
C LEU A 211 -8.27 -13.94 7.59
N SER A 212 -7.82 -15.19 7.71
CA SER A 212 -6.54 -15.57 8.29
C SER A 212 -5.42 -15.69 7.25
N PRO A 213 -4.44 -14.76 7.19
CA PRO A 213 -3.24 -14.94 6.37
C PRO A 213 -2.42 -16.15 6.84
N GLN A 214 -2.46 -16.48 8.13
CA GLN A 214 -1.76 -17.65 8.69
C GLN A 214 -2.23 -18.96 8.07
N THR A 215 -3.52 -19.06 7.71
CA THR A 215 -4.03 -20.23 6.98
C THR A 215 -3.27 -20.43 5.67
N TYR A 216 -2.85 -19.36 4.99
CA TYR A 216 -2.03 -19.51 3.79
C TYR A 216 -0.59 -19.85 4.12
N VAL A 217 0.03 -19.14 5.08
CA VAL A 217 1.41 -19.39 5.53
C VAL A 217 1.63 -20.87 5.84
N ASP A 218 0.74 -21.48 6.62
CA ASP A 218 0.95 -22.85 7.11
C ASP A 218 0.51 -23.94 6.12
N CYS A 219 -0.51 -23.67 5.28
CA CYS A 219 -1.20 -24.72 4.52
C CYS A 219 -0.97 -24.70 3.01
N VAL A 220 -0.47 -23.60 2.44
CA VAL A 220 -0.17 -23.56 1.01
C VAL A 220 1.08 -24.39 0.73
N GLN A 221 0.95 -25.32 -0.21
CA GLN A 221 2.07 -26.10 -0.70
C GLN A 221 2.75 -25.34 -1.85
N ASN A 222 4.08 -25.26 -1.82
CA ASN A 222 4.87 -24.60 -2.86
C ASN A 222 5.95 -25.53 -3.44
N PRO A 223 5.55 -26.66 -4.08
CA PRO A 223 6.50 -27.68 -4.54
C PRO A 223 7.44 -27.22 -5.67
N HIS A 224 7.15 -26.07 -6.28
CA HIS A 224 7.93 -25.49 -7.38
C HIS A 224 8.70 -24.24 -6.96
N GLU A 225 8.70 -23.91 -5.66
CA GLU A 225 9.39 -22.74 -5.10
C GLU A 225 9.03 -21.43 -5.84
N CYS A 226 7.77 -21.32 -6.26
CA CYS A 226 7.24 -20.14 -6.93
C CYS A 226 7.13 -19.01 -5.92
N GLY A 227 7.91 -17.93 -6.08
CA GLY A 227 7.83 -16.79 -5.16
C GLY A 227 8.75 -16.90 -3.93
N GLY A 228 9.52 -17.99 -3.79
CA GLY A 228 10.19 -18.37 -2.54
C GLY A 228 9.94 -19.84 -2.21
N THR A 229 10.34 -20.31 -1.03
CA THR A 229 10.17 -21.73 -0.64
C THR A 229 8.83 -22.04 0.03
N GLY A 230 7.97 -21.04 0.24
CA GLY A 230 6.71 -21.14 0.98
C GLY A 230 6.73 -20.37 2.30
N GLY A 231 5.56 -20.24 2.93
CA GLY A 231 5.47 -19.66 4.27
C GLY A 231 6.06 -18.24 4.37
N CYS A 232 6.93 -18.04 5.36
CA CYS A 232 7.68 -16.80 5.59
C CYS A 232 8.83 -16.55 4.62
N GLU A 233 9.24 -17.54 3.83
CA GLU A 233 10.28 -17.39 2.80
C GLU A 233 9.71 -16.99 1.44
N GLY A 234 8.41 -16.70 1.38
CA GLY A 234 7.71 -16.18 0.21
C GLY A 234 7.02 -17.26 -0.64
N ALA A 235 5.90 -16.87 -1.22
CA ALA A 235 5.21 -17.62 -2.25
C ALA A 235 4.43 -16.65 -3.17
N THR A 236 3.43 -17.14 -3.91
CA THR A 236 2.62 -16.32 -4.83
C THR A 236 1.15 -16.29 -4.42
N MET A 237 0.46 -15.18 -4.71
CA MET A 237 -0.97 -15.02 -4.41
C MET A 237 -1.82 -16.09 -5.13
N GLU A 238 -1.39 -16.51 -6.33
CA GLU A 238 -2.02 -17.57 -7.11
C GLU A 238 -2.11 -18.90 -6.34
N LEU A 239 -1.08 -19.26 -5.57
CA LEU A 239 -1.09 -20.45 -4.72
C LEU A 239 -2.07 -20.32 -3.55
N ALA A 240 -2.16 -19.14 -2.93
CA ALA A 240 -3.18 -18.85 -1.91
C ALA A 240 -4.61 -18.94 -2.50
N PHE A 241 -4.84 -18.40 -3.70
CA PHE A 241 -6.13 -18.52 -4.38
C PHE A 241 -6.45 -19.99 -4.71
N ASN A 242 -5.47 -20.80 -5.10
CA ASN A 242 -5.64 -22.24 -5.31
C ASN A 242 -6.08 -22.97 -4.02
N LEU A 243 -5.49 -22.62 -2.87
CA LEU A 243 -5.93 -23.15 -1.57
C LEU A 243 -7.38 -22.70 -1.26
N THR A 244 -7.69 -21.44 -1.54
CA THR A 244 -9.04 -20.87 -1.31
C THR A 244 -10.12 -21.57 -2.15
N ILE A 245 -9.78 -22.00 -3.37
CA ILE A 245 -10.69 -22.78 -4.22
C ILE A 245 -10.88 -24.20 -3.68
N SER A 246 -9.78 -24.89 -3.36
CA SER A 246 -9.81 -26.31 -2.99
C SER A 246 -10.31 -26.54 -1.56
N LYS A 247 -9.73 -25.83 -0.59
CA LYS A 247 -9.99 -26.01 0.86
C LYS A 247 -10.71 -24.82 1.48
N GLY A 248 -10.51 -23.61 0.96
CA GLY A 248 -11.00 -22.37 1.54
C GLY A 248 -10.01 -21.77 2.53
N ILE A 249 -10.39 -20.65 3.14
CA ILE A 249 -9.60 -19.91 4.13
C ILE A 249 -10.40 -19.73 5.43
N ALA A 250 -9.72 -19.77 6.57
CA ALA A 250 -10.33 -19.58 7.89
C ALA A 250 -10.53 -18.10 8.24
N LEU A 251 -11.30 -17.84 9.30
CA LEU A 251 -11.34 -16.53 9.95
C LEU A 251 -10.04 -16.28 10.73
N GLU A 252 -9.61 -15.02 10.80
CA GLU A 252 -8.49 -14.59 11.65
C GLU A 252 -8.71 -15.00 13.12
N SER A 253 -9.95 -14.90 13.61
CA SER A 253 -10.29 -15.30 14.98
C SER A 253 -10.15 -16.81 15.27
N ALA A 254 -10.09 -17.65 14.23
CA ALA A 254 -9.97 -19.09 14.36
C ALA A 254 -8.52 -19.58 14.17
N VAL A 255 -7.76 -18.90 13.31
CA VAL A 255 -6.34 -19.18 13.07
C VAL A 255 -5.59 -17.83 13.06
N PRO A 256 -5.20 -17.31 14.23
CA PRO A 256 -4.57 -15.99 14.34
C PRO A 256 -3.20 -15.94 13.67
N TYR A 257 -2.81 -14.78 13.17
CA TYR A 257 -1.49 -14.55 12.60
C TYR A 257 -0.38 -14.57 13.66
N LEU A 258 0.68 -15.31 13.37
CA LEU A 258 1.81 -15.56 14.28
C LEU A 258 3.13 -14.96 13.78
N GLY A 259 3.21 -14.54 12.52
CA GLY A 259 4.44 -13.99 11.96
C GLY A 259 5.58 -15.00 11.83
N ARG A 260 5.26 -16.29 11.70
CA ARG A 260 6.21 -17.40 11.52
C ARG A 260 5.51 -18.62 10.92
N ASP A 261 6.30 -19.55 10.42
CA ASP A 261 5.81 -20.84 9.90
C ASP A 261 5.40 -21.77 11.04
N GLU A 262 4.23 -22.39 10.90
CA GLU A 262 3.75 -23.46 11.76
C GLU A 262 3.24 -24.63 10.90
N SER A 263 2.93 -25.76 11.56
CA SER A 263 2.28 -26.87 10.86
C SER A 263 0.84 -26.52 10.49
N CYS A 264 0.40 -26.80 9.27
CA CYS A 264 -0.99 -26.59 8.83
C CYS A 264 -2.00 -27.19 9.82
N PRO A 265 -2.78 -26.35 10.53
CA PRO A 265 -3.74 -26.84 11.51
C PRO A 265 -4.99 -27.41 10.83
N SER A 266 -5.80 -28.15 11.60
CA SER A 266 -7.18 -28.40 11.21
C SER A 266 -8.00 -27.13 11.40
N TYR A 267 -8.71 -26.67 10.37
CA TYR A 267 -9.53 -25.47 10.43
C TYR A 267 -10.84 -25.63 9.66
N LYS A 268 -11.83 -24.79 10.01
CA LYS A 268 -13.09 -24.66 9.27
C LYS A 268 -12.96 -23.51 8.26
N ALA A 269 -13.19 -23.80 6.99
CA ALA A 269 -13.23 -22.78 5.94
C ALA A 269 -14.41 -21.82 6.17
N ALA A 270 -14.10 -20.52 6.23
CA ALA A 270 -15.06 -19.43 6.29
C ALA A 270 -15.46 -18.96 4.89
N VAL A 271 -14.49 -18.90 3.96
CA VAL A 271 -14.69 -18.46 2.59
C VAL A 271 -14.06 -19.46 1.62
N LYS A 272 -14.74 -19.69 0.49
CA LYS A 272 -14.23 -20.42 -0.68
C LYS A 272 -14.40 -19.59 -1.94
N ALA A 273 -13.45 -19.72 -2.86
CA ALA A 273 -13.53 -19.12 -4.18
C ALA A 273 -13.94 -20.18 -5.22
N LYS A 274 -14.62 -19.76 -6.29
CA LYS A 274 -14.88 -20.64 -7.44
C LYS A 274 -13.67 -20.70 -8.38
N SER A 275 -13.07 -19.53 -8.63
CA SER A 275 -11.96 -19.33 -9.54
C SER A 275 -11.30 -17.97 -9.27
N TYR A 276 -10.17 -17.72 -9.92
CA TYR A 276 -9.62 -16.38 -10.14
C TYR A 276 -9.18 -16.27 -11.60
N VAL A 277 -8.87 -15.04 -12.00
CA VAL A 277 -8.38 -14.68 -13.34
C VAL A 277 -7.18 -13.76 -13.18
N ARG A 278 -6.36 -13.66 -14.23
CA ARG A 278 -5.14 -12.83 -14.23
C ARG A 278 -5.28 -11.65 -15.18
N LEU A 279 -4.71 -10.51 -14.84
CA LEU A 279 -4.61 -9.39 -15.77
C LEU A 279 -3.39 -9.54 -16.69
N PRO A 280 -3.43 -9.00 -17.92
CA PRO A 280 -2.25 -8.84 -18.75
C PRO A 280 -1.11 -8.20 -17.96
N ILE A 281 0.10 -8.78 -18.09
CA ILE A 281 1.27 -8.36 -17.34
C ILE A 281 1.60 -6.90 -17.70
N ASN A 282 1.74 -6.05 -16.69
CA ASN A 282 2.11 -4.63 -16.83
C ASN A 282 1.19 -3.82 -17.77
N ASP A 283 -0.11 -4.15 -17.80
CA ASP A 283 -1.12 -3.39 -18.51
C ASP A 283 -1.90 -2.48 -17.53
N ALA A 284 -1.52 -1.20 -17.50
CA ALA A 284 -2.15 -0.20 -16.65
C ALA A 284 -3.64 0.00 -16.97
N SER A 285 -4.04 -0.07 -18.25
CA SER A 285 -5.43 0.09 -18.64
C SER A 285 -6.27 -1.10 -18.17
N ALA A 286 -5.75 -2.32 -18.27
CA ALA A 286 -6.43 -3.50 -17.77
C ALA A 286 -6.59 -3.46 -16.25
N LEU A 287 -5.57 -3.00 -15.52
CA LEU A 287 -5.64 -2.81 -14.07
C LEU A 287 -6.68 -1.75 -13.68
N GLU A 288 -6.66 -0.60 -14.35
CA GLU A 288 -7.63 0.48 -14.13
C GLU A 288 -9.06 -0.02 -14.34
N THR A 289 -9.33 -0.65 -15.49
CA THR A 289 -10.65 -1.20 -15.80
C THR A 289 -11.07 -2.27 -14.81
N ALA A 290 -10.17 -3.16 -14.39
CA ALA A 290 -10.51 -4.20 -13.43
C ALA A 290 -10.79 -3.63 -12.03
N LEU A 291 -10.05 -2.61 -11.58
CA LEU A 291 -10.35 -1.88 -10.35
C LEU A 291 -11.67 -1.12 -10.46
N ALA A 292 -12.00 -0.56 -11.61
CA ALA A 292 -13.25 0.16 -11.84
C ALA A 292 -14.48 -0.76 -11.84
N THR A 293 -14.35 -1.98 -12.36
CA THR A 293 -15.50 -2.85 -12.68
C THR A 293 -15.61 -4.12 -11.83
N LYS A 294 -14.49 -4.65 -11.31
CA LYS A 294 -14.47 -5.96 -10.63
C LYS A 294 -14.21 -5.88 -9.13
N GLY A 295 -13.25 -5.06 -8.68
CA GLY A 295 -12.89 -5.01 -7.25
C GLY A 295 -11.40 -4.76 -6.99
N PRO A 296 -10.99 -4.67 -5.72
CA PRO A 296 -9.59 -4.68 -5.32
C PRO A 296 -8.85 -5.93 -5.84
N MET A 297 -7.55 -5.78 -6.10
CA MET A 297 -6.75 -6.84 -6.73
C MET A 297 -5.39 -7.00 -6.06
N SER A 298 -4.92 -8.25 -5.97
CA SER A 298 -3.52 -8.53 -5.67
C SER A 298 -2.62 -8.09 -6.82
N VAL A 299 -1.57 -7.35 -6.49
CA VAL A 299 -0.50 -6.95 -7.43
C VAL A 299 0.86 -7.16 -6.78
N THR A 300 1.90 -7.34 -7.59
CA THR A 300 3.29 -7.40 -7.10
C THR A 300 4.03 -6.14 -7.52
N VAL A 301 4.81 -5.57 -6.61
CA VAL A 301 5.60 -4.36 -6.83
C VAL A 301 7.06 -4.60 -6.42
N ALA A 302 7.96 -3.75 -6.89
CA ALA A 302 9.31 -3.64 -6.35
C ALA A 302 9.29 -2.60 -5.21
N ALA A 303 9.39 -3.07 -3.96
CA ALA A 303 9.19 -2.26 -2.77
C ALA A 303 10.49 -1.99 -1.99
N ASP A 304 11.66 -2.19 -2.61
CA ASP A 304 12.99 -1.93 -2.03
C ASP A 304 13.14 -0.53 -1.43
N SER A 305 12.50 0.45 -2.05
CA SER A 305 12.55 1.87 -1.70
C SER A 305 11.38 2.34 -0.83
N TRP A 306 10.51 1.43 -0.38
CA TRP A 306 9.26 1.77 0.33
C TRP A 306 9.41 1.83 1.86
N GLN A 307 10.55 1.36 2.41
CA GLN A 307 10.78 1.19 3.86
C GLN A 307 10.32 2.39 4.70
N LEU A 308 10.65 3.60 4.25
CA LEU A 308 10.45 4.84 4.99
C LEU A 308 9.41 5.74 4.32
N TYR A 309 8.57 5.22 3.43
CA TYR A 309 7.50 6.01 2.81
C TYR A 309 6.54 6.56 3.89
N GLY A 310 6.36 7.88 3.92
CA GLY A 310 5.49 8.56 4.88
C GLY A 310 4.18 9.08 4.28
N GLY A 311 4.19 9.43 3.00
CA GLY A 311 3.00 9.94 2.31
C GLY A 311 3.31 10.64 0.98
N GLY A 312 2.25 11.03 0.26
CA GLY A 312 2.31 11.67 -1.06
C GLY A 312 2.11 10.69 -2.22
N ILE A 313 2.62 11.02 -3.41
CA ILE A 313 2.63 10.11 -4.56
C ILE A 313 4.04 9.56 -4.70
N PHE A 314 4.24 8.30 -4.35
CA PHE A 314 5.54 7.66 -4.45
C PHE A 314 6.04 7.69 -5.91
N GLN A 315 7.25 8.19 -6.09
CA GLN A 315 7.95 8.20 -7.37
C GLN A 315 9.38 7.72 -7.14
N GLY A 316 9.72 6.61 -7.77
CA GLY A 316 11.03 5.97 -7.65
C GLY A 316 11.06 4.69 -8.47
N CYS A 317 12.24 4.36 -9.00
CA CYS A 317 12.55 3.03 -9.52
C CYS A 317 13.49 2.36 -8.51
N SER A 318 13.52 1.02 -8.54
CA SER A 318 14.50 0.27 -7.76
C SER A 318 15.91 0.78 -8.09
N GLN A 319 16.72 1.02 -7.05
CA GLN A 319 18.12 1.46 -7.20
C GLN A 319 19.02 0.30 -7.66
N GLY A 320 18.50 -0.93 -7.69
CA GLY A 320 19.18 -2.12 -8.18
C GLY A 320 19.01 -2.32 -9.69
N SER A 321 19.96 -3.03 -10.31
CA SER A 321 19.94 -3.38 -11.74
C SER A 321 18.79 -4.30 -12.18
N SER A 322 17.95 -4.75 -11.25
CA SER A 322 16.78 -5.57 -11.54
C SER A 322 15.57 -4.98 -10.82
N ASN A 323 14.62 -4.42 -11.58
CA ASN A 323 13.26 -4.10 -11.13
C ASN A 323 12.54 -5.39 -10.68
N THR A 324 13.02 -5.97 -9.60
CA THR A 324 12.63 -7.28 -9.11
C THR A 324 11.39 -7.06 -8.28
N LEU A 325 10.26 -7.56 -8.77
CA LEU A 325 9.04 -7.54 -7.98
C LEU A 325 9.25 -8.47 -6.78
N ASP A 326 9.18 -7.89 -5.59
CA ASP A 326 9.56 -8.54 -4.33
C ASP A 326 8.47 -8.43 -3.26
N HIS A 327 7.38 -7.71 -3.54
CA HIS A 327 6.34 -7.48 -2.54
C HIS A 327 4.93 -7.59 -3.11
N GLY A 328 4.13 -8.46 -2.52
CA GLY A 328 2.71 -8.62 -2.82
C GLY A 328 1.87 -7.65 -2.01
N VAL A 329 1.06 -6.84 -2.69
CA VAL A 329 0.21 -5.79 -2.09
C VAL A 329 -1.19 -5.86 -2.69
N GLN A 330 -2.13 -5.11 -2.15
CA GLN A 330 -3.47 -4.99 -2.72
C GLN A 330 -3.65 -3.61 -3.36
N ALA A 331 -3.93 -3.57 -4.67
CA ALA A 331 -4.46 -2.38 -5.31
C ALA A 331 -5.95 -2.24 -4.94
N VAL A 332 -6.31 -1.11 -4.33
CA VAL A 332 -7.67 -0.80 -3.83
C VAL A 332 -8.33 0.33 -4.60
N GLY A 333 -7.68 0.86 -5.63
CA GLY A 333 -8.21 1.98 -6.39
C GLY A 333 -7.14 2.69 -7.21
N TYR A 334 -7.55 3.79 -7.83
CA TYR A 334 -6.70 4.61 -8.67
C TYR A 334 -7.24 6.04 -8.74
N ALA A 335 -6.38 6.94 -9.17
CA ALA A 335 -6.74 8.26 -9.66
C ALA A 335 -5.89 8.55 -10.91
N LYS A 336 -6.07 9.72 -11.51
CA LYS A 336 -5.42 10.12 -12.77
C LYS A 336 -3.93 9.77 -12.87
N ASP A 337 -3.17 9.96 -11.80
CA ASP A 337 -1.69 9.87 -11.83
C ASP A 337 -1.10 8.86 -10.82
N TYR A 338 -1.94 8.09 -10.10
CA TYR A 338 -1.44 7.16 -9.08
C TYR A 338 -2.41 6.02 -8.77
N TRP A 339 -1.84 4.92 -8.27
CA TRP A 339 -2.58 3.79 -7.73
C TRP A 339 -2.76 3.95 -6.22
N LEU A 340 -3.93 3.58 -5.72
CA LEU A 340 -4.15 3.40 -4.29
C LEU A 340 -3.75 1.96 -3.95
N VAL A 341 -2.65 1.83 -3.20
CA VAL A 341 -2.11 0.53 -2.79
C VAL A 341 -2.21 0.41 -1.28
N ARG A 342 -2.68 -0.73 -0.83
CA ARG A 342 -2.67 -1.18 0.55
C ARG A 342 -1.48 -2.10 0.75
N ILE A 343 -0.65 -1.73 1.74
CA ILE A 343 0.60 -2.38 2.14
C ILE A 343 0.37 -2.94 3.54
#